data_AF-A0A9P8QLX3-F1
#
_entry.id   AF-A0A9P8QLX3-F1
#
_cell.length_a   1.000
_cell.length_b   1.000
_cell.length_c   1.000
_cell.angle_alpha   90.00
_cell.angle_beta   90.00
_cell.angle_gamma   90.00
#
_symmetry.space_group_name_H-M   'P 1'
#
loop_
_entity.id
_entity.type
_entity.pdbx_description
1 polymer ?
#
loop_
_entity_poly.entity_id
_entity_poly.type
_entity_poly.pdbx_seq_one_letter_code
_entity_poly.pdbx_strand_id
1 'polypeptide(L)'
;MALLLRLLLFIPLVYAAVSIYDGSDKYKYYGCYNETTQVSGSAETRALGGGIDESLPGQMTVPICLAYCGNGNTEYRYAGLEWSRECWCAQTLSGIAEKLNDTACNYPCEGDNTTACGGSLKLTIYRVSLASGLSAPGLLSLLTAGLVTMMTW
;
A
#
# COMPACT_ATOMS: atom_id res chain seq x y z
N MET A 1 -14.92 42.02 40.86
CA MET A 1 -15.03 41.93 39.39
C MET A 1 -13.70 41.40 38.86
N ALA A 2 -13.42 40.11 39.10
CA ALA A 2 -12.17 39.47 38.68
C ALA A 2 -12.39 38.91 37.27
N LEU A 3 -11.79 39.57 36.29
CA LEU A 3 -11.81 39.19 34.89
C LEU A 3 -10.93 37.93 34.74
N LEU A 4 -11.55 36.75 34.83
CA LEU A 4 -10.92 35.48 34.51
C LEU A 4 -10.60 35.47 33.01
N LEU A 5 -9.39 35.91 32.67
CA LEU A 5 -8.79 35.75 31.35
C LEU A 5 -8.63 34.25 31.11
N ARG A 6 -9.66 33.62 30.54
CA ARG A 6 -9.54 32.27 29.98
C ARG A 6 -8.51 32.38 28.86
N LEU A 7 -7.28 31.98 29.16
CA LEU A 7 -6.28 31.63 28.17
C LEU A 7 -6.90 30.50 27.34
N LEU A 8 -7.61 30.86 26.28
CA LEU A 8 -7.94 29.96 25.20
C LEU A 8 -6.57 29.51 24.68
N LEU A 9 -6.13 28.34 25.15
CA LEU A 9 -5.11 27.60 24.45
C LEU A 9 -5.66 27.45 23.04
N PHE A 10 -5.14 28.27 22.12
CA PHE A 10 -5.10 27.95 20.71
C PHE A 10 -4.28 26.66 20.64
N ILE A 11 -4.90 25.54 20.98
CA ILE A 11 -4.51 24.26 20.44
C ILE A 11 -4.77 24.52 18.95
N PRO A 12 -3.73 24.75 18.12
CA PRO A 12 -3.99 24.74 16.69
C PRO A 12 -4.71 23.42 16.47
N LEU A 13 -5.85 23.43 15.77
CA LEU A 13 -6.43 22.18 15.30
C LEU A 13 -5.30 21.46 14.57
N VAL A 14 -4.64 20.55 15.28
CA VAL A 14 -3.62 19.67 14.73
C VAL A 14 -4.50 18.73 13.95
N TYR A 15 -4.82 19.12 12.72
CA TYR A 15 -5.43 18.23 11.76
C TYR A 15 -4.46 17.07 11.72
N ALA A 16 -4.87 15.92 12.28
CA ALA A 16 -3.99 14.77 12.41
C ALA A 16 -3.46 14.48 11.02
N ALA A 17 -2.17 14.75 10.81
CA ALA A 17 -1.53 14.48 9.56
C ALA A 17 -1.60 12.97 9.36
N VAL A 18 -2.29 12.56 8.30
CA VAL A 18 -2.41 11.16 7.94
C VAL A 18 -1.02 10.61 7.62
N SER A 19 -0.72 9.42 8.13
CA SER A 19 0.57 8.75 7.91
C SER A 19 0.52 7.77 6.73
N ILE A 20 1.68 7.53 6.13
CA ILE A 20 1.83 6.44 5.16
C ILE A 20 1.97 5.13 5.92
N TYR A 21 1.18 4.13 5.54
CA TYR A 21 1.32 2.77 6.06
C TYR A 21 2.46 2.06 5.31
N ASP A 22 3.44 1.51 6.02
CA ASP A 22 4.66 0.96 5.38
C ASP A 22 4.41 -0.31 4.54
N GLY A 23 3.34 -1.06 4.86
CA GLY A 23 2.92 -2.27 4.17
C GLY A 23 2.75 -3.48 5.09
N SER A 24 2.52 -4.65 4.49
CA SER A 24 2.43 -5.96 5.16
C SER A 24 3.69 -6.78 4.90
N ASP A 25 3.68 -8.06 5.28
CA ASP A 25 4.76 -9.00 4.90
C ASP A 25 4.83 -9.18 3.38
N LYS A 26 3.66 -9.20 2.72
CA LYS A 26 3.55 -9.43 1.27
C LYS A 26 3.70 -8.15 0.46
N TYR A 27 3.14 -7.04 0.91
CA TYR A 27 3.11 -5.78 0.16
C TYR A 27 3.89 -4.70 0.86
N LYS A 28 4.59 -3.85 0.09
CA LYS A 28 5.27 -2.66 0.61
C LYS A 28 4.81 -1.42 -0.12
N TYR A 29 4.75 -0.30 0.59
CA TYR A 29 4.42 0.98 -0.01
C TYR A 29 5.36 1.28 -1.18
N TYR A 30 4.78 1.68 -2.30
CA TYR A 30 5.49 1.97 -3.55
C TYR A 30 5.50 3.47 -3.87
N GLY A 31 4.42 4.16 -3.54
CA GLY A 31 4.31 5.61 -3.67
C GLY A 31 2.87 6.10 -3.85
N CYS A 32 2.72 7.42 -3.82
CA CYS A 32 1.51 8.09 -4.29
C CYS A 32 1.56 8.28 -5.82
N TYR A 33 0.49 7.94 -6.52
CA TYR A 33 0.37 8.06 -7.98
C TYR A 33 -0.96 8.72 -8.36
N ASN A 34 -1.05 9.36 -9.52
CA ASN A 34 -2.33 9.82 -10.03
C ASN A 34 -3.16 8.68 -10.62
N GLU A 35 -4.48 8.85 -10.57
CA GLU A 35 -5.41 8.07 -11.39
C GLU A 35 -5.32 8.54 -12.85
N THR A 36 -5.44 7.61 -13.80
CA THR A 36 -5.26 7.87 -15.23
C THR A 36 -6.57 8.00 -16.00
N THR A 37 -7.73 7.76 -15.38
CA THR A 37 -9.05 7.88 -16.06
C THR A 37 -9.29 9.24 -16.71
N GLN A 38 -8.68 10.31 -16.19
CA GLN A 38 -8.80 11.67 -16.73
C GLN A 38 -7.54 12.18 -17.43
N VAL A 39 -6.55 11.32 -17.67
CA VAL A 39 -5.33 11.68 -18.39
C VAL A 39 -5.57 11.55 -19.90
N SER A 40 -5.20 12.59 -20.66
CA SER A 40 -5.33 12.56 -22.12
C SER A 40 -4.54 11.40 -22.72
N GLY A 41 -5.17 10.63 -23.61
CA GLY A 41 -4.56 9.45 -24.21
C GLY A 41 -4.62 8.17 -23.36
N SER A 42 -5.26 8.19 -22.17
CA SER A 42 -5.46 6.98 -21.36
C SER A 42 -6.57 6.05 -21.86
N ALA A 43 -7.40 6.52 -22.79
CA ALA A 43 -8.66 5.85 -23.17
C ALA A 43 -9.56 5.55 -21.95
N GLU A 44 -9.54 6.45 -20.96
CA GLU A 44 -10.28 6.34 -19.69
C GLU A 44 -9.91 5.10 -18.87
N THR A 45 -8.77 4.47 -19.17
CA THR A 45 -8.26 3.33 -18.42
C THR A 45 -7.68 3.78 -17.09
N ARG A 46 -7.85 2.91 -16.08
CA ARG A 46 -7.40 3.18 -14.72
C ARG A 46 -5.90 2.95 -14.54
N ALA A 47 -5.31 3.66 -13.57
CA ALA A 47 -3.90 3.49 -13.23
C ALA A 47 -3.63 2.04 -12.80
N LEU A 48 -4.55 1.46 -12.03
CA LEU A 48 -4.63 0.04 -11.73
C LEU A 48 -5.88 -0.56 -12.40
N GLY A 49 -5.77 -0.87 -13.69
CA GLY A 49 -6.82 -1.52 -14.47
C GLY A 49 -6.57 -3.01 -14.72
N GLY A 50 -7.64 -3.73 -15.10
CA GLY A 50 -7.56 -5.11 -15.59
C GLY A 50 -7.41 -6.20 -14.52
N GLY A 51 -7.62 -5.88 -13.24
CA GLY A 51 -7.71 -6.86 -12.16
C GLY A 51 -9.09 -6.86 -11.49
N ILE A 52 -9.11 -6.77 -10.16
CA ILE A 52 -10.33 -6.76 -9.34
C ILE A 52 -10.36 -5.53 -8.45
N ASP A 53 -11.55 -5.14 -8.00
CA ASP A 53 -11.77 -3.98 -7.15
C ASP A 53 -12.89 -4.23 -6.14
N GLU A 54 -12.83 -3.49 -5.04
CA GLU A 54 -13.91 -3.41 -4.07
C GLU A 54 -13.98 -2.02 -3.44
N SER A 55 -15.18 -1.64 -2.99
CA SER A 55 -15.41 -0.40 -2.25
C SER A 55 -16.09 -0.72 -0.92
N LEU A 56 -15.51 -0.28 0.18
CA LEU A 56 -16.01 -0.53 1.53
C LEU A 56 -16.24 0.79 2.29
N PRO A 57 -17.36 1.48 2.04
CA PRO A 57 -17.71 2.71 2.75
C PRO A 57 -17.74 2.50 4.27
N GLY A 58 -17.07 3.39 5.01
CA GLY A 58 -16.94 3.39 6.46
C GLY A 58 -15.99 2.35 7.03
N GLN A 59 -15.40 1.48 6.19
CA GLN A 59 -14.71 0.27 6.67
C GLN A 59 -13.33 0.05 6.04
N MET A 60 -13.05 0.62 4.88
CA MET A 60 -11.77 0.39 4.21
C MET A 60 -10.59 0.82 5.06
N THR A 61 -9.57 -0.04 5.12
CA THR A 61 -8.25 0.24 5.70
C THR A 61 -7.18 -0.28 4.75
N VAL A 62 -5.95 0.21 4.87
CA VAL A 62 -4.83 -0.33 4.07
C VAL A 62 -4.70 -1.85 4.23
N PRO A 63 -4.68 -2.44 5.45
CA PRO A 63 -4.59 -3.90 5.60
C PRO A 63 -5.69 -4.69 4.91
N ILE A 64 -6.94 -4.19 4.90
CA ILE A 64 -8.05 -4.84 4.21
C ILE A 64 -7.76 -4.91 2.70
N CYS A 65 -7.35 -3.79 2.08
CA CYS A 65 -7.04 -3.78 0.67
C CYS A 65 -5.84 -4.68 0.31
N LEU A 66 -4.78 -4.66 1.12
CA LEU A 66 -3.61 -5.51 0.89
C LEU A 66 -3.96 -7.00 1.00
N ALA A 67 -4.85 -7.36 1.94
CA ALA A 67 -5.36 -8.71 2.07
C ALA A 67 -6.24 -9.07 0.86
N TYR A 68 -7.15 -8.20 0.44
CA TYR A 68 -8.00 -8.40 -0.73
C TYR A 68 -7.20 -8.68 -2.00
N CYS A 69 -6.19 -7.86 -2.30
CA CYS A 69 -5.32 -8.06 -3.46
C CYS A 69 -4.31 -9.21 -3.30
N GLY A 70 -4.03 -9.63 -2.06
CA GLY A 70 -3.03 -10.65 -1.73
C GLY A 70 -3.60 -12.05 -1.46
N ASN A 71 -4.92 -12.18 -1.34
CA ASN A 71 -5.62 -13.41 -0.99
C ASN A 71 -6.42 -13.94 -2.19
N GLY A 72 -6.48 -15.27 -2.35
CA GLY A 72 -7.23 -15.93 -3.41
C GLY A 72 -6.35 -16.70 -4.41
N ASN A 73 -6.94 -17.07 -5.55
CA ASN A 73 -6.27 -17.87 -6.60
C ASN A 73 -5.26 -17.05 -7.42
N THR A 74 -5.36 -15.72 -7.38
CA THR A 74 -4.50 -14.79 -8.11
C THR A 74 -3.94 -13.77 -7.13
N GLU A 75 -2.63 -13.79 -6.95
CA GLU A 75 -1.92 -12.71 -6.26
C GLU A 75 -1.67 -11.57 -7.25
N TYR A 76 -2.19 -10.39 -6.94
CA TYR A 76 -1.94 -9.20 -7.76
C TYR A 76 -0.58 -8.59 -7.41
N ARG A 77 0.11 -8.02 -8.40
CA ARG A 77 1.41 -7.36 -8.13
C ARG A 77 1.25 -6.03 -7.41
N TYR A 78 0.12 -5.36 -7.64
CA TYR A 78 -0.19 -4.05 -7.09
C TYR A 78 -1.53 -4.04 -6.39
N ALA A 79 -1.57 -3.33 -5.27
CA ALA A 79 -2.76 -2.92 -4.56
C ALA A 79 -2.75 -1.39 -4.46
N GLY A 80 -3.88 -0.73 -4.73
CA GLY A 80 -3.99 0.72 -4.64
C GLY A 80 -5.27 1.12 -3.94
N LEU A 81 -5.18 2.16 -3.11
CA LEU A 81 -6.35 2.73 -2.44
C LEU A 81 -6.66 4.11 -2.99
N GLU A 82 -7.93 4.36 -3.29
CA GLU A 82 -8.44 5.66 -3.75
C GLU A 82 -9.63 6.10 -2.90
N TRP A 83 -9.80 7.42 -2.79
CA TRP A 83 -11.03 8.03 -2.30
C TRP A 83 -11.47 7.56 -0.89
N SER A 84 -10.49 7.24 -0.03
CA SER A 84 -10.69 6.76 1.35
C SER A 84 -11.30 5.36 1.50
N ARG A 85 -11.92 4.80 0.46
CA ARG A 85 -12.78 3.61 0.58
C ARG A 85 -12.67 2.59 -0.54
N GLU A 86 -11.97 2.92 -1.62
CA GLU A 86 -11.84 2.04 -2.78
C GLU A 86 -10.50 1.30 -2.72
N CYS A 87 -10.52 0.03 -3.11
CA CYS A 87 -9.36 -0.82 -3.27
C CYS A 87 -9.31 -1.35 -4.70
N TRP A 88 -8.14 -1.25 -5.32
CA TRP A 88 -7.89 -1.63 -6.70
C TRP A 88 -6.70 -2.58 -6.77
N CYS A 89 -6.88 -3.74 -7.39
CA CYS A 89 -5.83 -4.74 -7.58
C CYS A 89 -5.51 -4.86 -9.06
N ALA A 90 -4.22 -4.88 -9.41
CA ALA A 90 -3.80 -5.07 -10.79
C ALA A 90 -2.45 -5.78 -10.90
N GLN A 91 -2.22 -6.42 -12.04
CA GLN A 91 -0.91 -6.98 -12.37
C GLN A 91 0.07 -5.91 -12.86
N THR A 92 -0.45 -4.77 -13.34
CA THR A 92 0.32 -3.69 -13.92
C THR A 92 -0.15 -2.35 -13.37
N LEU A 93 0.80 -1.47 -13.11
CA LEU A 93 0.57 -0.04 -13.00
C LEU A 93 0.72 0.56 -14.40
N SER A 94 -0.25 1.37 -14.82
CA SER A 94 -0.24 2.06 -16.10
C SER A 94 1.06 2.85 -16.30
N GLY A 95 1.68 2.73 -17.48
CA GLY A 95 2.94 3.41 -17.80
C GLY A 95 2.83 4.93 -17.90
N ILE A 96 1.60 5.46 -17.97
CA ILE A 96 1.31 6.90 -17.96
C ILE A 96 0.92 7.41 -16.55
N ALA A 97 0.89 6.54 -15.54
CA ALA A 97 0.70 6.96 -14.16
C ALA A 97 1.99 7.62 -13.66
N GLU A 98 1.87 8.85 -13.18
CA GLU A 98 2.94 9.66 -12.66
C GLU A 98 3.02 9.54 -11.14
N LYS A 99 4.25 9.40 -10.64
CA LYS A 99 4.49 9.44 -9.20
C LYS A 99 4.33 10.87 -8.69
N LEU A 100 3.55 11.04 -7.63
CA LEU A 100 3.29 12.30 -6.95
C LEU A 100 4.11 12.40 -5.65
N ASN A 101 4.10 13.57 -5.03
CA ASN A 101 4.51 13.69 -3.63
C ASN A 101 3.52 12.93 -2.75
N ASP A 102 4.01 12.22 -1.73
CA ASP A 102 3.17 11.45 -0.80
C ASP A 102 2.12 12.33 -0.10
N THR A 103 2.40 13.62 0.11
CA THR A 103 1.42 14.57 0.67
C THR A 103 0.19 14.81 -0.22
N ALA A 104 0.22 14.39 -1.50
CA ALA A 104 -0.94 14.46 -2.38
C ALA A 104 -1.95 13.35 -2.06
N CYS A 105 -1.50 12.22 -1.52
CA CYS A 105 -2.33 11.12 -1.04
C CYS A 105 -2.65 11.34 0.45
N ASN A 106 -3.51 12.33 0.72
CA ASN A 106 -3.80 12.80 2.08
C ASN A 106 -5.21 12.44 2.58
N TYR A 107 -5.95 11.63 1.85
CA TYR A 107 -7.28 11.22 2.30
C TYR A 107 -7.12 10.09 3.33
N PRO A 108 -7.65 10.26 4.56
CA PRO A 108 -7.63 9.20 5.54
C PRO A 108 -8.48 8.01 5.06
N CYS A 109 -8.11 6.80 5.44
CA CYS A 109 -8.99 5.64 5.27
C CYS A 109 -10.26 5.82 6.11
N GLU A 110 -11.42 5.43 5.58
CA GLU A 110 -12.67 5.58 6.34
C GLU A 110 -12.73 4.65 7.57
N GLY A 111 -12.10 3.47 7.49
CA GLY A 111 -11.98 2.53 8.60
C GLY A 111 -10.77 2.79 9.52
N ASP A 112 -9.85 3.68 9.12
CA ASP A 112 -8.67 4.07 9.91
C ASP A 112 -8.23 5.49 9.54
N ASN A 113 -8.62 6.46 10.35
CA ASN A 113 -8.36 7.87 10.07
C ASN A 113 -6.90 8.30 10.28
N THR A 114 -6.00 7.38 10.64
CA THR A 114 -4.58 7.65 10.88
C THR A 114 -3.70 7.32 9.68
N THR A 115 -4.22 6.58 8.68
CA THR A 115 -3.46 6.11 7.51
C THR A 115 -4.02 6.59 6.18
N ALA A 116 -3.15 6.78 5.20
CA ALA A 116 -3.50 7.33 3.89
C ALA A 116 -4.12 6.27 2.98
N CYS A 117 -5.27 6.61 2.41
CA CYS A 117 -6.05 5.82 1.45
C CYS A 117 -6.29 6.61 0.15
N GLY A 118 -5.20 7.14 -0.42
CA GLY A 118 -5.21 7.87 -1.68
C GLY A 118 -5.74 9.30 -1.57
N GLY A 119 -6.57 9.69 -2.54
CA GLY A 119 -7.21 11.00 -2.64
C GLY A 119 -8.13 11.06 -3.86
N SER A 120 -8.63 12.26 -4.20
CA SER A 120 -9.34 12.45 -5.48
C SER A 120 -8.39 12.24 -6.65
N LEU A 121 -8.62 11.22 -7.48
CA LEU A 121 -7.77 10.87 -8.63
C LEU A 121 -6.32 10.59 -8.23
N LYS A 122 -6.12 10.00 -7.04
CA LYS A 122 -4.80 9.73 -6.46
C LYS A 122 -4.83 8.42 -5.71
N LEU A 123 -3.86 7.55 -5.96
CA LEU A 123 -3.76 6.24 -5.34
C LEU A 123 -2.51 6.15 -4.46
N THR A 124 -2.68 5.70 -3.22
CA THR A 124 -1.56 5.10 -2.48
C THR A 124 -1.34 3.70 -3.04
N ILE A 125 -0.19 3.44 -3.65
CA ILE A 125 0.11 2.16 -4.28
C ILE A 125 1.07 1.35 -3.40
N TYR A 126 0.78 0.07 -3.30
CA TYR A 126 1.61 -0.96 -2.69
C TYR A 126 1.95 -2.01 -3.73
N ARG A 127 3.16 -2.56 -3.65
CA ARG A 127 3.62 -3.63 -4.54
C ARG A 127 4.06 -4.86 -3.75
N VAL A 128 3.92 -6.04 -4.35
CA VAL A 128 4.46 -7.28 -3.76
C VAL A 128 5.97 -7.12 -3.50
N SER A 129 6.40 -7.48 -2.31
CA SER A 129 7.79 -7.55 -1.90
C SER A 129 8.36 -8.92 -2.25
N LEU A 130 9.48 -8.95 -2.97
CA LEU A 130 10.19 -10.19 -3.30
C LEU A 130 10.75 -10.92 -2.07
N ALA A 131 10.82 -10.26 -0.90
CA ALA A 131 11.20 -10.91 0.36
C ALA A 131 10.22 -12.01 0.78
N SER A 132 8.94 -11.91 0.37
CA SER A 132 7.88 -12.88 0.67
C SER A 132 8.06 -14.22 -0.04
N GLY A 133 8.83 -14.25 -1.13
CA GLY A 133 9.18 -15.47 -1.89
C GLY A 133 10.53 -16.08 -1.50
N LEU A 134 11.27 -15.43 -0.59
CA LEU A 134 12.62 -15.82 -0.16
C LEU A 134 12.65 -16.44 1.25
N SER A 135 11.51 -16.91 1.76
CA SER A 135 11.50 -17.87 2.87
C SER A 135 12.06 -19.21 2.40
N ALA A 136 13.36 -19.24 2.05
CA ALA A 136 14.08 -20.42 1.64
C ALA A 136 14.37 -21.28 2.87
N PRO A 137 13.68 -22.41 3.09
CA PRO A 137 14.04 -23.36 4.14
C PRO A 137 15.17 -24.30 3.64
N GLY A 138 16.03 -23.85 2.72
CA GLY A 138 16.80 -24.76 1.86
C GLY A 138 18.25 -24.38 1.56
N LEU A 139 18.79 -23.29 2.09
CA LEU A 139 20.17 -22.86 1.75
C LEU A 139 21.25 -23.29 2.74
N LEU A 140 20.98 -24.22 3.67
CA LEU A 140 21.95 -24.61 4.71
C LEU A 140 22.21 -26.12 4.87
N SER A 141 22.30 -26.91 3.80
CA SER A 141 22.57 -28.37 3.95
C SER A 141 23.45 -29.03 2.88
N LEU A 142 24.49 -28.38 2.34
CA LEU A 142 25.38 -29.04 1.36
C LEU A 142 26.91 -28.93 1.61
N LEU A 143 27.36 -28.51 2.80
CA LEU A 143 28.81 -28.39 3.07
C LEU A 143 29.46 -29.53 3.90
N THR A 144 28.76 -30.60 4.27
CA THR A 144 29.37 -31.67 5.10
C THR A 144 29.63 -33.02 4.39
N ALA A 145 29.25 -33.20 3.12
CA ALA A 145 29.39 -34.50 2.44
C ALA A 145 30.74 -34.72 1.72
N GLY A 146 31.83 -34.07 2.15
CA GLY A 146 33.09 -34.02 1.40
C GLY A 146 34.35 -34.60 2.05
N LEU A 147 34.29 -35.17 3.27
CA LEU A 147 35.53 -35.51 4.01
C LEU A 147 35.66 -36.92 4.59
N VAL A 148 34.80 -37.88 4.24
CA VAL A 148 34.90 -39.23 4.83
C VAL A 148 34.82 -40.32 3.76
N THR A 149 35.90 -40.49 2.99
CA THR A 149 36.32 -41.80 2.43
C THR A 149 37.78 -41.74 1.95
N MET A 150 38.70 -41.46 2.87
CA MET A 150 40.09 -41.92 2.77
C MET A 150 40.41 -42.67 4.06
N MET A 151 41.09 -43.83 3.94
CA MET A 151 41.43 -44.79 5.01
C MET A 151 40.26 -45.77 5.28
N THR A 152 40.34 -47.08 5.09
CA THR A 152 41.46 -48.05 5.20
C THR A 152 41.10 -49.38 4.52
N TRP A 153 42.11 -49.99 3.87
CA TRP A 153 42.35 -51.40 3.50
C TRP A 153 41.22 -52.28 2.95
#